data_AF-A0A9W7CZB8-F1
#
_entry.id   AF-A0A9W7CZB8-F1
#
_cell.length_a   1.000
_cell.length_b   1.000
_cell.length_c   1.000
_cell.angle_alpha   90.00
_cell.angle_beta   90.00
_cell.angle_gamma   90.00
#
_symmetry.space_group_name_H-M   'P 1'
#
loop_
_entity.id
_entity.type
_entity.pdbx_description
1 polymer ?
#
loop_
_entity_poly.entity_id
_entity_poly.type
_entity_poly.pdbx_seq_one_letter_code
_entity_poly.pdbx_strand_id
1 'polypeptide(L)'
;MTHAATKSSCGVNGAASAAANPEMVELISRMVRTIFHVKVVSVTGKLFAELCRSKIKGTPRDLLALRANQPPPEFPLANRHDDLVHVLFVLKPIGEIKRICQAEHPAQVDELIQLYMVRIHDLDPDQPLPHYLSTEKKTRWIPASDLTPLAADMRKLLREALDERFFSRYYNDKQFHECYFVFEMQLNLHPIFKRTERSLDRAVVSSCCQHGKSGRDAVTRKNDVNTKIRCNLLDLLKAVSESVDIYEFEPPSSVVQTSRQEAEFAPRSSRPPTFSRQDRRAEEELDLWLEDPVDTARNADFTPKESILEFWQRLEKQGDYRNIPKAVRVLFAIPVCQNERDFGLSGPMVTTSRTTLAEHNLDMCSFFNRRSDFVDLLQCEEIPKGQHHTCIHLPASYFPSPKKWTTSWMR
;
A
#
# COMPACT_ATOMS: atom_id res chain seq x y z
N MET A 1 1.27 5.59 -2.63
CA MET A 1 0.26 6.62 -2.99
C MET A 1 0.00 7.60 -1.86
N THR A 2 -0.31 7.11 -0.65
CA THR A 2 -0.49 7.92 0.57
C THR A 2 0.66 8.88 0.84
N HIS A 3 1.91 8.44 0.64
CA HIS A 3 3.09 9.30 0.76
C HIS A 3 3.10 10.48 -0.22
N ALA A 4 2.75 10.24 -1.49
CA ALA A 4 2.68 11.30 -2.49
C ALA A 4 1.53 12.29 -2.19
N ALA A 5 0.38 11.78 -1.76
CA ALA A 5 -0.73 12.63 -1.31
C ALA A 5 -0.34 13.50 -0.11
N THR A 6 0.33 12.91 0.89
CA THR A 6 0.85 13.63 2.07
C THR A 6 1.84 14.71 1.67
N LYS A 7 2.79 14.41 0.77
CA LYS A 7 3.74 15.41 0.28
C LYS A 7 3.03 16.57 -0.43
N SER A 8 2.02 16.26 -1.24
CA SER A 8 1.22 17.26 -1.95
C SER A 8 0.42 18.15 -0.99
N SER A 9 -0.24 17.57 0.00
CA SER A 9 -1.03 18.31 1.00
C SER A 9 -0.17 19.14 1.95
N CYS A 10 1.07 18.69 2.22
CA CYS A 10 2.03 19.42 3.04
C CYS A 10 2.78 20.53 2.29
N GLY A 11 2.52 20.73 0.99
CA GLY A 11 3.21 21.76 0.21
C GLY A 11 4.64 21.41 -0.21
N VAL A 12 5.06 20.14 -0.10
CA VAL A 12 6.45 19.71 -0.33
C VAL A 12 6.63 18.92 -1.64
N ASN A 13 5.65 18.97 -2.55
CA ASN A 13 5.70 18.31 -3.85
C ASN A 13 5.73 19.31 -5.03
N GLY A 14 6.66 20.26 -4.98
CA GLY A 14 6.86 21.28 -6.01
C GLY A 14 6.06 22.57 -5.80
N ALA A 15 6.23 23.54 -6.71
CA ALA A 15 5.72 24.91 -6.56
C ALA A 15 4.19 24.99 -6.50
N ALA A 16 3.47 24.18 -7.29
CA ALA A 16 2.01 24.13 -7.27
C ALA A 16 1.46 23.63 -5.92
N SER A 17 2.09 22.59 -5.36
CA SER A 17 1.76 22.06 -4.04
C SER A 17 2.04 23.10 -2.95
N ALA A 18 3.18 23.80 -3.02
CA ALA A 18 3.52 24.86 -2.08
C ALA A 18 2.53 26.04 -2.13
N ALA A 19 2.07 26.41 -3.33
CA ALA A 19 1.06 27.45 -3.51
C ALA A 19 -0.33 27.04 -3.00
N ALA A 20 -0.64 25.74 -3.02
CA ALA A 20 -1.92 25.22 -2.52
C ALA A 20 -2.00 25.19 -0.98
N ASN A 21 -0.87 25.12 -0.27
CA ASN A 21 -0.83 25.16 1.20
C ASN A 21 0.34 25.98 1.74
N PRO A 22 0.32 27.32 1.55
CA PRO A 22 1.44 28.19 1.93
C PRO A 22 1.67 28.22 3.44
N GLU A 23 0.60 28.11 4.24
CA GLU A 23 0.70 28.12 5.70
C GLU A 23 1.40 26.87 6.25
N MET A 24 1.18 25.69 5.66
CA MET A 24 1.89 24.48 6.03
C MET A 24 3.37 24.53 5.63
N VAL A 25 3.68 25.11 4.46
CA VAL A 25 5.07 25.33 4.02
C VAL A 25 5.81 26.25 5.00
N GLU A 26 5.17 27.32 5.46
CA GLU A 26 5.72 28.22 6.47
C GLU A 26 5.89 27.51 7.82
N LEU A 27 4.90 26.71 8.26
CA LEU A 27 5.00 25.94 9.50
C LEU A 27 6.16 24.94 9.43
N ILE A 28 6.33 24.20 8.33
CA ILE A 28 7.47 23.29 8.11
C ILE A 28 8.79 24.07 8.15
N SER A 29 8.86 25.24 7.51
CA SER A 29 10.06 26.09 7.50
C SER A 29 10.45 26.53 8.92
N ARG A 30 9.47 26.91 9.75
CA ARG A 30 9.67 27.25 11.17
C ARG A 30 10.10 26.04 12.00
N MET A 31 9.53 24.86 11.75
CA MET A 31 9.95 23.61 12.39
C MET A 31 11.40 23.26 12.06
N VAL A 32 11.79 23.32 10.79
CA VAL A 32 13.16 23.06 10.33
C VAL A 32 14.14 24.03 10.99
N ARG A 33 13.81 25.33 11.02
CA ARG A 33 14.63 26.36 11.70
C ARG A 33 14.77 26.06 13.19
N THR A 34 13.68 25.66 13.85
CA THR A 34 13.68 25.30 15.27
C THR A 34 14.55 24.08 15.55
N ILE A 35 14.41 23.00 14.76
CA ILE A 35 15.23 21.80 14.87
C ILE A 35 16.71 22.14 14.66
N PHE A 36 17.02 22.98 13.67
CA PHE A 36 18.37 23.44 13.42
C PHE A 36 18.93 24.22 14.62
N HIS A 37 18.18 25.21 15.15
CA HIS A 37 18.60 25.95 16.34
C HIS A 37 18.82 25.04 17.54
N VAL A 38 17.92 24.10 17.83
CA VAL A 38 18.06 23.15 18.95
C VAL A 38 19.28 22.24 18.76
N LYS A 39 19.48 21.68 17.56
CA LYS A 39 20.65 20.85 17.26
C LYS A 39 21.96 21.64 17.37
N VAL A 40 22.01 22.85 16.83
CA VAL A 40 23.18 23.73 16.93
C VAL A 40 23.43 24.09 18.38
N VAL A 41 22.43 24.51 19.16
CA VAL A 41 22.61 24.83 20.59
C VAL A 41 23.03 23.59 21.39
N SER A 42 22.51 22.40 21.08
CA SER A 42 22.90 21.14 21.73
C SER A 42 24.36 20.75 21.44
N VAL A 43 24.79 20.85 20.17
CA VAL A 43 26.16 20.52 19.75
C VAL A 43 27.15 21.59 20.19
N THR A 44 26.77 22.86 20.10
CA THR A 44 27.66 24.01 20.35
C THR A 44 27.57 24.48 21.81
N GLY A 45 26.60 24.05 22.61
CA GLY A 45 26.36 24.59 23.96
C GLY A 45 27.56 24.48 24.91
N LYS A 46 28.32 23.38 24.82
CA LYS A 46 29.59 23.23 25.55
C LYS A 46 30.72 24.05 24.91
N LEU A 47 30.81 24.06 23.59
CA LEU A 47 31.85 24.79 22.84
C LEU A 47 31.69 26.32 22.98
N PHE A 48 30.47 26.82 22.98
CA PHE A 48 30.11 28.23 23.13
C PHE A 48 30.37 28.72 24.55
N ALA A 49 29.99 27.94 25.57
CA ALA A 49 30.35 28.25 26.96
C ALA A 49 31.87 28.32 27.15
N GLU A 50 32.62 27.42 26.50
CA GLU A 50 34.08 27.40 26.59
C GLU A 50 34.76 28.49 25.74
N LEU A 51 34.20 28.84 24.59
CA LEU A 51 34.64 29.97 23.77
C LEU A 51 34.38 31.32 24.46
N CYS A 52 33.26 31.47 25.17
CA CYS A 52 32.96 32.64 26.01
C CYS A 52 33.91 32.76 27.22
N ARG A 53 34.39 31.64 27.76
CA ARG A 53 35.41 31.62 28.82
C ARG A 53 36.81 31.92 28.27
N SER A 54 37.09 31.51 27.03
CA SER A 54 38.35 31.81 26.36
C SER A 54 38.39 33.31 26.01
N LYS A 55 39.31 34.07 26.62
CA LYS A 55 39.53 35.50 26.32
C LYS A 55 40.20 35.70 24.95
N ILE A 56 39.67 35.10 23.89
CA ILE A 56 40.24 35.20 22.55
C ILE A 56 39.69 36.46 21.88
N LYS A 57 40.59 37.43 21.64
CA LYS A 57 40.32 38.60 20.79
C LYS A 57 40.28 38.15 19.33
N GLY A 58 39.10 37.74 18.86
CA GLY A 58 38.84 37.42 17.46
C GLY A 58 37.38 37.03 17.27
N THR A 59 36.66 37.74 16.42
CA THR A 59 35.21 37.59 16.19
C THR A 59 34.83 36.23 15.62
N PRO A 60 33.59 35.79 15.87
CA PRO A 60 32.70 35.54 14.75
C PRO A 60 31.32 36.16 15.03
N ARG A 61 30.64 36.61 13.98
CA ARG A 61 29.49 37.54 14.00
C ARG A 61 28.31 37.15 14.91
N ASP A 62 28.24 35.93 15.44
CA ASP A 62 27.16 35.47 16.34
C ASP A 62 27.37 35.84 17.82
N LEU A 63 28.61 36.10 18.26
CA LEU A 63 28.88 36.62 19.63
C LEU A 63 28.48 38.09 19.80
N LEU A 64 28.27 38.82 18.69
CA LEU A 64 27.87 40.22 18.69
C LEU A 64 26.37 40.41 18.91
N ALA A 65 25.53 39.45 18.54
CA ALA A 65 24.08 39.52 18.73
C ALA A 65 23.68 39.47 20.22
N LEU A 66 24.47 38.80 21.06
CA LEU A 66 24.30 38.78 22.53
C LEU A 66 24.90 40.01 23.23
N ARG A 67 25.72 40.80 22.53
CA ARG A 67 26.34 42.04 23.04
C ARG A 67 25.52 43.29 22.72
N ALA A 68 24.70 43.24 21.69
CA ALA A 68 23.63 44.21 21.52
C ALA A 68 22.50 43.79 22.47
N ASN A 69 21.91 44.73 23.22
CA ASN A 69 20.69 44.51 24.03
C ASN A 69 19.45 44.22 23.13
N GLN A 70 19.62 43.38 22.12
CA GLN A 70 18.55 42.89 21.27
C GLN A 70 17.91 41.72 21.99
N PRO A 71 16.58 41.68 22.13
CA PRO A 71 15.91 40.55 22.73
C PRO A 71 16.26 39.27 21.95
N PRO A 72 16.39 38.11 22.62
CA PRO A 72 16.63 36.86 21.94
C PRO A 72 15.58 36.65 20.84
N PRO A 73 15.96 36.12 19.66
CA PRO A 73 15.01 35.92 18.58
C PRO A 73 13.84 35.09 19.08
N GLU A 74 12.63 35.58 18.80
CA GLU A 74 11.39 34.93 19.23
C GLU A 74 11.37 33.47 18.78
N PHE A 75 10.91 32.57 19.66
CA PHE A 75 10.83 31.15 19.37
C PHE A 75 10.04 30.95 18.06
N PRO A 76 10.61 30.34 16.99
CA PRO A 76 9.97 30.36 15.67
C PRO A 76 8.57 29.73 15.61
N LEU A 77 8.27 28.82 16.55
CA LEU A 77 6.97 28.15 16.68
C LEU A 77 6.08 28.76 17.78
N ALA A 78 6.40 29.97 18.27
CA ALA A 78 5.56 30.68 19.23
C ALA A 78 4.12 30.78 18.70
N ASN A 79 3.15 30.46 19.56
CA ASN A 79 1.71 30.48 19.26
C ASN A 79 1.25 29.51 18.15
N ARG A 80 2.06 28.52 17.76
CA ARG A 80 1.70 27.49 16.75
C ARG A 80 1.41 26.11 17.36
N HIS A 81 1.22 26.02 18.68
CA HIS A 81 1.03 24.75 19.37
C HIS A 81 -0.21 23.99 18.86
N ASP A 82 -1.35 24.67 18.79
CA ASP A 82 -2.61 24.02 18.42
C ASP A 82 -2.61 23.59 16.95
N ASP A 83 -2.00 24.38 16.06
CA ASP A 83 -1.74 23.98 14.68
C ASP A 83 -0.94 22.69 14.59
N LEU A 84 0.15 22.57 15.34
CA LEU A 84 1.00 21.37 15.34
C LEU A 84 0.23 20.14 15.85
N VAL A 85 -0.56 20.32 16.92
CA VAL A 85 -1.35 19.25 17.52
C VAL A 85 -2.46 18.80 16.56
N HIS A 86 -3.18 19.74 15.94
CA HIS A 86 -4.29 19.44 15.04
C HIS A 86 -3.80 18.84 13.71
N VAL A 87 -2.69 19.34 13.15
CA VAL A 87 -2.03 18.72 11.98
C VAL A 87 -1.60 17.29 12.30
N LEU A 88 -1.11 17.02 13.50
CA LEU A 88 -0.76 15.66 13.92
C LEU A 88 -1.99 14.73 13.99
N PHE A 89 -3.18 15.24 14.38
CA PHE A 89 -4.42 14.46 14.33
C PHE A 89 -4.73 13.99 12.90
N VAL A 90 -4.59 14.89 11.92
CA VAL A 90 -4.85 14.58 10.51
C VAL A 90 -3.81 13.60 9.95
N LEU A 91 -2.54 13.74 10.32
CA LEU A 91 -1.46 12.91 9.80
C LEU A 91 -1.35 11.53 10.45
N LYS A 92 -1.77 11.36 11.71
CA LYS A 92 -1.59 10.10 12.45
C LYS A 92 -2.21 8.89 11.73
N PRO A 93 -3.46 8.92 11.24
CA PRO A 93 -4.06 7.79 10.54
C PRO A 93 -3.30 7.42 9.25
N ILE A 94 -2.80 8.42 8.51
CA ILE A 94 -1.98 8.20 7.31
C ILE A 94 -0.63 7.57 7.68
N GLY A 95 -0.03 8.03 8.78
CA GLY A 95 1.20 7.44 9.32
C GLY A 95 1.02 5.98 9.75
N GLU A 96 -0.17 5.59 10.20
CA GLU A 96 -0.50 4.19 10.47
C GLU A 96 -0.58 3.37 9.18
N ILE A 97 -1.28 3.85 8.14
CA ILE A 97 -1.30 3.18 6.83
C ILE A 97 0.12 2.97 6.33
N LYS A 98 0.97 3.99 6.41
CA LYS A 98 2.37 3.90 5.98
C LYS A 98 3.13 2.82 6.76
N ARG A 99 2.90 2.69 8.07
CA ARG A 99 3.52 1.64 8.89
C ARG A 99 3.07 0.24 8.47
N ILE A 100 1.78 0.06 8.18
CA ILE A 100 1.25 -1.22 7.69
C ILE A 100 1.86 -1.57 6.33
N CYS A 101 1.89 -0.63 5.37
CA CYS A 101 2.52 -0.87 4.07
C CYS A 101 4.02 -1.19 4.17
N GLN A 102 4.69 -0.75 5.24
CA GLN A 102 6.11 -1.04 5.49
C GLN A 102 6.33 -2.35 6.27
N ALA A 103 5.30 -2.97 6.85
CA ALA A 103 5.43 -4.16 7.69
C ALA A 103 5.69 -5.44 6.87
N GLU A 104 6.57 -6.32 7.37
CA GLU A 104 7.06 -7.51 6.65
C GLU A 104 6.04 -8.63 6.41
N HIS A 105 4.77 -8.42 6.74
CA HIS A 105 3.72 -9.44 6.62
C HIS A 105 2.74 -9.17 5.46
N PRO A 106 2.12 -10.21 4.87
CA PRO A 106 1.15 -10.07 3.78
C PRO A 106 -0.20 -9.55 4.29
N ALA A 107 -0.31 -8.24 4.53
CA ALA A 107 -1.53 -7.56 4.99
C ALA A 107 -2.19 -6.69 3.90
N GLN A 108 -2.15 -7.18 2.65
CA GLN A 108 -2.62 -6.44 1.47
C GLN A 108 -4.07 -5.93 1.61
N VAL A 109 -4.97 -6.77 2.10
CA VAL A 109 -6.39 -6.39 2.26
C VAL A 109 -6.60 -5.48 3.48
N ASP A 110 -5.81 -5.65 4.55
CA ASP A 110 -5.87 -4.77 5.72
C ASP A 110 -5.45 -3.35 5.35
N GLU A 111 -4.42 -3.18 4.51
CA GLU A 111 -4.01 -1.88 3.98
C GLU A 111 -5.16 -1.18 3.22
N LEU A 112 -5.85 -1.93 2.36
CA LEU A 112 -6.98 -1.43 1.58
C LEU A 112 -8.14 -1.01 2.49
N ILE A 113 -8.48 -1.86 3.47
CA ILE A 113 -9.51 -1.55 4.46
C ILE A 113 -9.13 -0.30 5.25
N GLN A 114 -7.88 -0.18 5.72
CA GLN A 114 -7.45 1.00 6.47
C GLN A 114 -7.53 2.26 5.59
N LEU A 115 -7.15 2.16 4.32
CA LEU A 115 -7.27 3.26 3.38
C LEU A 115 -8.73 3.71 3.20
N TYR A 116 -9.67 2.77 3.12
CA TYR A 116 -11.10 3.09 3.09
C TYR A 116 -11.58 3.72 4.40
N MET A 117 -11.19 3.17 5.56
CA MET A 117 -11.62 3.71 6.85
C MET A 117 -11.13 5.15 7.04
N VAL A 118 -9.85 5.42 6.75
CA VAL A 118 -9.29 6.78 6.80
C VAL A 118 -10.02 7.71 5.86
N ARG A 119 -10.32 7.25 4.63
CA ARG A 119 -11.02 8.08 3.66
C ARG A 119 -12.45 8.43 4.09
N ILE A 120 -13.14 7.48 4.69
CA ILE A 120 -14.55 7.57 5.08
C ILE A 120 -14.73 8.35 6.39
N HIS A 121 -13.81 8.20 7.34
CA HIS A 121 -13.93 8.76 8.68
C HIS A 121 -12.94 9.90 8.91
N ASP A 122 -11.64 9.61 8.81
CA ASP A 122 -10.62 10.57 9.22
C ASP A 122 -10.44 11.71 8.22
N LEU A 123 -10.76 11.54 6.94
CA LEU A 123 -10.62 12.60 5.94
C LEU A 123 -11.93 13.27 5.55
N ASP A 124 -13.05 12.85 6.13
CA ASP A 124 -14.34 13.50 5.94
C ASP A 124 -14.41 14.80 6.76
N PRO A 125 -14.48 15.99 6.14
CA PRO A 125 -14.41 17.27 6.85
C PRO A 125 -15.50 17.43 7.90
N ASP A 126 -16.63 16.75 7.74
CA ASP A 126 -17.78 16.87 8.66
C ASP A 126 -17.67 15.94 9.87
N GLN A 127 -16.72 15.00 9.86
CA GLN A 127 -16.56 14.01 10.93
C GLN A 127 -15.55 14.47 11.98
N PRO A 128 -15.77 14.16 13.27
CA PRO A 128 -14.79 14.41 14.30
C PRO A 128 -13.52 13.57 14.09
N LEU A 129 -12.37 14.09 14.52
CA LEU A 129 -11.09 13.39 14.42
C LEU A 129 -10.72 12.74 15.76
N PRO A 130 -10.11 11.55 15.76
CA PRO A 130 -9.55 10.99 16.97
C PRO A 130 -8.32 11.80 17.38
N HIS A 131 -8.25 12.19 18.66
CA HIS A 131 -7.06 12.86 19.20
C HIS A 131 -5.84 11.93 19.08
N TYR A 132 -4.64 12.48 18.85
CA TYR A 132 -3.41 11.67 18.73
C TYR A 132 -3.07 10.86 20.01
N LEU A 133 -3.68 11.19 21.15
CA LEU A 133 -3.53 10.53 22.45
C LEU A 133 -4.67 9.54 22.74
N SER A 134 -5.59 9.35 21.81
CA SER A 134 -6.65 8.34 21.92
C SER A 134 -6.03 6.95 21.96
N THR A 135 -6.54 6.15 22.89
CA THR A 135 -6.20 4.73 23.08
C THR A 135 -7.49 3.91 23.07
N GLU A 136 -7.39 2.59 22.89
CA GLU A 136 -8.56 1.69 22.93
C GLU A 136 -9.39 1.84 24.21
N LYS A 137 -8.73 2.11 25.35
CA LYS A 137 -9.39 2.27 26.65
C LYS A 137 -9.94 3.68 26.89
N LYS A 138 -9.45 4.68 26.16
CA LYS A 138 -9.82 6.09 26.33
C LYS A 138 -9.81 6.80 24.98
N THR A 139 -10.97 6.79 24.34
CA THR A 139 -11.20 7.52 23.09
C THR A 139 -11.46 8.99 23.37
N ARG A 140 -10.70 9.87 22.71
CA ARG A 140 -10.93 11.31 22.70
C ARG A 140 -11.14 11.77 21.27
N TRP A 141 -12.08 12.67 21.08
CA TRP A 141 -12.46 13.19 19.77
C TRP A 141 -12.40 14.71 19.79
N ILE A 142 -11.96 15.30 18.68
CA ILE A 142 -12.08 16.74 18.44
C ILE A 142 -13.17 16.96 17.38
N PRO A 143 -14.17 17.80 17.67
CA PRO A 143 -15.15 18.21 16.66
C PRO A 143 -14.47 18.84 15.45
N ALA A 144 -15.03 18.63 14.26
CA ALA A 144 -14.51 19.26 13.04
C ALA A 144 -14.50 20.79 13.12
N SER A 145 -15.47 21.38 13.82
CA SER A 145 -15.58 22.82 14.06
C SER A 145 -14.44 23.41 14.87
N ASP A 146 -13.75 22.58 15.65
CA ASP A 146 -12.73 23.01 16.61
C ASP A 146 -11.32 22.88 16.03
N LEU A 147 -11.20 22.37 14.79
CA LEU A 147 -9.93 22.31 14.08
C LEU A 147 -9.42 23.70 13.74
N THR A 148 -8.10 23.86 13.78
CA THR A 148 -7.49 25.09 13.29
C THR A 148 -7.71 25.19 11.77
N PRO A 149 -7.81 26.41 11.20
CA PRO A 149 -7.96 26.59 9.75
C PRO A 149 -6.92 25.81 8.95
N LEU A 150 -5.65 25.85 9.38
CA LEU A 150 -4.56 25.10 8.77
C LEU A 150 -4.83 23.58 8.74
N ALA A 151 -5.31 23.00 9.85
CA ALA A 151 -5.56 21.57 9.92
C ALA A 151 -6.78 21.16 9.09
N ALA A 152 -7.82 21.99 9.06
CA ALA A 152 -9.00 21.77 8.22
C ALA A 152 -8.64 21.82 6.73
N ASP A 153 -7.87 22.82 6.31
CA ASP A 153 -7.39 22.96 4.93
C ASP A 153 -6.47 21.81 4.53
N MET A 154 -5.54 21.42 5.41
CA MET A 154 -4.68 20.28 5.18
C MET A 154 -5.46 18.97 5.04
N ARG A 155 -6.47 18.74 5.89
CA ARG A 155 -7.35 17.57 5.83
C ARG A 155 -8.07 17.49 4.47
N LYS A 156 -8.60 18.64 4.00
CA LYS A 156 -9.24 18.76 2.70
C LYS A 156 -8.29 18.47 1.54
N LEU A 157 -7.11 19.10 1.53
CA LEU A 157 -6.11 18.90 0.48
C LEU A 157 -5.59 17.46 0.43
N LEU A 158 -5.41 16.84 1.60
CA LEU A 158 -4.99 15.44 1.70
C LEU A 158 -6.05 14.49 1.14
N ARG A 159 -7.34 14.74 1.45
CA ARG A 159 -8.46 14.01 0.87
C ARG A 159 -8.48 14.14 -0.65
N GLU A 160 -8.42 15.36 -1.17
CA GLU A 160 -8.45 15.62 -2.62
C GLU A 160 -7.27 14.95 -3.33
N ALA A 161 -6.07 15.02 -2.75
CA ALA A 161 -4.88 14.36 -3.30
C ALA A 161 -4.96 12.82 -3.24
N LEU A 162 -5.65 12.25 -2.25
CA LEU A 162 -5.93 10.80 -2.21
C LEU A 162 -7.01 10.40 -3.21
N ASP A 163 -8.02 11.24 -3.37
CA ASP A 163 -9.09 11.02 -4.33
C ASP A 163 -8.55 10.96 -5.74
N GLU A 164 -7.78 11.97 -6.16
CA GLU A 164 -7.17 12.03 -7.49
C GLU A 164 -6.28 10.82 -7.81
N ARG A 165 -5.62 10.24 -6.79
CA ARG A 165 -4.63 9.17 -6.97
C ARG A 165 -5.21 7.77 -6.89
N PHE A 166 -6.28 7.61 -6.12
CA PHE A 166 -6.83 6.31 -5.81
C PHE A 166 -8.33 6.30 -6.06
N PHE A 167 -9.12 7.12 -5.38
CA PHE A 167 -10.59 7.03 -5.41
C PHE A 167 -11.23 7.56 -6.70
N SER A 168 -10.46 8.22 -7.56
CA SER A 168 -10.87 8.72 -8.87
C SER A 168 -11.43 7.64 -9.78
N ARG A 169 -10.97 6.40 -9.65
CA ARG A 169 -11.56 5.25 -10.35
C ARG A 169 -13.04 4.99 -10.03
N TYR A 170 -13.55 5.52 -8.92
CA TYR A 170 -14.95 5.36 -8.53
C TYR A 170 -15.85 6.46 -9.09
N TYR A 171 -15.38 7.71 -9.16
CA TYR A 171 -16.22 8.84 -9.57
C TYR A 171 -15.91 9.36 -10.98
N ASN A 172 -14.70 9.19 -11.49
CA ASN A 172 -14.32 9.59 -12.84
C ASN A 172 -14.62 8.47 -13.84
N ASP A 173 -15.35 8.78 -14.91
CA ASP A 173 -15.81 7.78 -15.88
C ASP A 173 -14.66 7.15 -16.67
N LYS A 174 -13.69 7.94 -17.12
CA LYS A 174 -12.53 7.42 -17.86
C LYS A 174 -11.77 6.41 -17.00
N GLN A 175 -11.44 6.79 -15.77
CA GLN A 175 -10.71 5.90 -14.87
C GLN A 175 -11.51 4.68 -14.46
N PHE A 176 -12.82 4.84 -14.26
CA PHE A 176 -13.72 3.72 -14.00
C PHE A 176 -13.67 2.68 -15.12
N HIS A 177 -13.71 3.11 -16.38
CA HIS A 177 -13.66 2.20 -17.52
C HIS A 177 -12.30 1.50 -17.69
N GLU A 178 -11.20 2.21 -17.43
CA GLU A 178 -9.83 1.66 -17.54
C GLU A 178 -9.45 0.74 -16.36
N CYS A 179 -10.10 0.87 -15.20
CA CYS A 179 -9.74 0.12 -14.00
C CYS A 179 -10.30 -1.32 -13.96
N TYR A 180 -9.46 -2.28 -13.57
CA TYR A 180 -9.82 -3.68 -13.36
C TYR A 180 -10.20 -4.04 -11.91
N PHE A 181 -10.05 -3.09 -10.97
CA PHE A 181 -10.44 -3.28 -9.56
C PHE A 181 -9.84 -4.53 -8.87
N VAL A 182 -8.57 -4.83 -9.18
CA VAL A 182 -7.86 -6.02 -8.67
C VAL A 182 -7.84 -6.07 -7.13
N PHE A 183 -7.67 -4.92 -6.47
CA PHE A 183 -7.63 -4.85 -5.01
C PHE A 183 -9.00 -5.12 -4.39
N GLU A 184 -10.07 -4.67 -5.03
CA GLU A 184 -11.44 -4.95 -4.63
C GLU A 184 -11.82 -6.40 -4.91
N MET A 185 -11.25 -7.03 -5.94
CA MET A 185 -11.38 -8.48 -6.14
C MET A 185 -10.71 -9.27 -5.00
N GLN A 186 -9.51 -8.86 -4.56
CA GLN A 186 -8.86 -9.45 -3.37
C GLN A 186 -9.74 -9.29 -2.11
N LEU A 187 -10.36 -8.13 -1.94
CA LEU A 187 -11.30 -7.86 -0.85
C LEU A 187 -12.51 -8.79 -0.87
N ASN A 188 -13.13 -8.99 -2.03
CA ASN A 188 -14.30 -9.88 -2.19
C ASN A 188 -13.98 -11.36 -1.92
N LEU A 189 -12.73 -11.78 -2.10
CA LEU A 189 -12.26 -13.13 -1.79
C LEU A 189 -11.69 -13.26 -0.36
N HIS A 190 -11.75 -12.20 0.43
CA HIS A 190 -11.27 -12.23 1.81
C HIS A 190 -12.39 -12.70 2.76
N PRO A 191 -12.17 -13.75 3.59
CA PRO A 191 -13.21 -14.32 4.46
C PRO A 191 -13.80 -13.31 5.43
N ILE A 192 -12.97 -12.40 5.96
CA ILE A 192 -13.40 -11.40 6.95
C ILE A 192 -14.00 -10.16 6.30
N PHE A 193 -13.54 -9.79 5.10
CA PHE A 193 -13.77 -8.46 4.53
C PHE A 193 -14.58 -8.46 3.23
N LYS A 194 -15.07 -9.62 2.78
CA LYS A 194 -15.93 -9.77 1.59
C LYS A 194 -17.23 -8.96 1.65
N ARG A 195 -17.69 -8.58 2.86
CA ARG A 195 -18.86 -7.72 3.07
C ARG A 195 -18.46 -6.25 2.98
N THR A 196 -18.78 -5.64 1.84
CA THR A 196 -18.25 -4.32 1.45
C THR A 196 -19.09 -3.13 1.93
N GLU A 197 -20.24 -3.35 2.55
CA GLU A 197 -21.24 -2.30 2.83
C GLU A 197 -20.69 -1.19 3.72
N ARG A 198 -19.81 -1.55 4.66
CA ARG A 198 -19.18 -0.62 5.60
C ARG A 198 -17.86 -0.06 5.10
N SER A 199 -17.29 -0.60 4.03
CA SER A 199 -15.97 -0.27 3.50
C SER A 199 -16.07 0.29 2.08
N LEU A 200 -15.85 -0.52 1.05
CA LEU A 200 -15.84 -0.09 -0.36
C LEU A 200 -17.12 0.65 -0.75
N ASP A 201 -18.30 0.10 -0.44
CA ASP A 201 -19.59 0.70 -0.83
C ASP A 201 -19.72 2.13 -0.31
N ARG A 202 -19.35 2.34 0.96
CA ARG A 202 -19.40 3.64 1.61
C ARG A 202 -18.30 4.58 1.08
N ALA A 203 -17.12 4.06 0.76
CA ALA A 203 -16.06 4.83 0.13
C ALA A 203 -16.47 5.34 -1.27
N VAL A 204 -17.09 4.48 -2.09
CA VAL A 204 -17.58 4.84 -3.43
C VAL A 204 -18.63 5.94 -3.35
N VAL A 205 -19.64 5.76 -2.48
CA VAL A 205 -20.72 6.75 -2.32
C VAL A 205 -20.17 8.07 -1.80
N SER A 206 -19.34 8.05 -0.75
CA SER A 206 -18.73 9.27 -0.19
C SER A 206 -17.91 10.01 -1.24
N SER A 207 -17.07 9.29 -2.00
CA SER A 207 -16.26 9.88 -3.07
C SER A 207 -17.13 10.48 -4.16
N CYS A 208 -18.16 9.78 -4.63
CA CYS A 208 -19.06 10.31 -5.66
C CYS A 208 -19.78 11.58 -5.22
N CYS A 209 -20.36 11.59 -4.01
CA CYS A 209 -21.07 12.75 -3.48
C CYS A 209 -20.15 13.97 -3.31
N GLN A 210 -18.94 13.77 -2.79
CA GLN A 210 -17.97 14.84 -2.57
C GLN A 210 -17.38 15.39 -3.88
N HIS A 211 -17.50 14.65 -4.99
CA HIS A 211 -17.16 15.09 -6.35
C HIS A 211 -18.39 15.50 -7.17
N GLY A 212 -19.47 15.92 -6.50
CA GLY A 212 -20.62 16.60 -7.12
C GLY A 212 -21.70 15.69 -7.71
N LYS A 213 -21.61 14.37 -7.55
CA LYS A 213 -22.70 13.47 -7.96
C LYS A 213 -23.84 13.52 -6.95
N SER A 214 -25.08 13.40 -7.44
CA SER A 214 -26.23 13.29 -6.53
C SER A 214 -26.17 11.99 -5.74
N GLY A 215 -26.85 11.93 -4.59
CA GLY A 215 -26.90 10.70 -3.79
C GLY A 215 -27.46 9.50 -4.56
N ARG A 216 -28.38 9.72 -5.50
CA ARG A 216 -28.92 8.66 -6.38
C ARG A 216 -27.84 8.18 -7.36
N ASP A 217 -27.14 9.09 -8.02
CA ASP A 217 -26.09 8.74 -8.98
C ASP A 217 -24.89 8.05 -8.30
N ALA A 218 -24.58 8.44 -7.06
CA ALA A 218 -23.57 7.80 -6.24
C ALA A 218 -23.94 6.34 -5.92
N VAL A 219 -25.21 6.06 -5.62
CA VAL A 219 -25.70 4.68 -5.40
C VAL A 219 -25.70 3.88 -6.70
N THR A 220 -26.10 4.47 -7.83
CA THR A 220 -25.98 3.81 -9.14
C THR A 220 -24.53 3.44 -9.43
N ARG A 221 -23.60 4.38 -9.24
CA ARG A 221 -22.17 4.15 -9.46
C ARG A 221 -21.60 3.07 -8.52
N LYS A 222 -22.04 3.03 -7.27
CA LYS A 222 -21.72 1.94 -6.33
C LYS A 222 -22.10 0.58 -6.90
N ASN A 223 -23.30 0.47 -7.46
CA ASN A 223 -23.76 -0.78 -8.08
C ASN A 223 -22.97 -1.10 -9.36
N ASP A 224 -22.62 -0.09 -10.17
CA ASP A 224 -21.77 -0.28 -11.36
C ASP A 224 -20.38 -0.80 -10.99
N VAL A 225 -19.78 -0.27 -9.92
CA VAL A 225 -18.48 -0.73 -9.37
C VAL A 225 -18.58 -2.18 -8.93
N ASN A 226 -19.57 -2.54 -8.11
CA ASN A 226 -19.75 -3.92 -7.65
C ASN A 226 -20.03 -4.89 -8.81
N THR A 227 -20.82 -4.48 -9.80
CA THR A 227 -21.06 -5.26 -11.01
C THR A 227 -19.78 -5.48 -11.79
N LYS A 228 -18.97 -4.44 -11.98
CA LYS A 228 -17.70 -4.54 -12.71
C LYS A 228 -16.67 -5.41 -11.99
N ILE A 229 -16.55 -5.28 -10.66
CA ILE A 229 -15.68 -6.16 -9.85
C ILE A 229 -16.10 -7.62 -10.02
N ARG A 230 -17.40 -7.89 -9.94
CA ARG A 230 -17.95 -9.24 -10.12
C ARG A 230 -17.66 -9.77 -11.52
N CYS A 231 -17.90 -9.00 -12.58
CA CYS A 231 -17.59 -9.41 -13.96
C CYS A 231 -16.11 -9.75 -14.12
N ASN A 232 -15.20 -8.88 -13.66
CA ASN A 232 -13.76 -9.12 -13.74
C ASN A 232 -13.33 -10.37 -12.97
N LEU A 233 -13.96 -10.64 -11.83
CA LEU A 233 -13.70 -11.85 -11.04
C LEU A 233 -14.21 -13.11 -11.73
N LEU A 234 -15.39 -13.07 -12.35
CA LEU A 234 -15.90 -14.18 -13.15
C LEU A 234 -14.99 -14.46 -14.35
N ASP A 235 -14.52 -13.43 -15.05
CA ASP A 235 -13.59 -13.60 -16.18
C ASP A 235 -12.27 -14.25 -15.73
N LEU A 236 -11.73 -13.84 -14.57
CA LEU A 236 -10.56 -14.49 -13.99
C LEU A 236 -10.85 -15.95 -13.61
N LEU A 237 -11.99 -16.24 -12.98
CA LEU A 237 -12.39 -17.60 -12.58
C LEU A 237 -12.51 -18.54 -13.80
N LYS A 238 -13.03 -18.04 -14.92
CA LYS A 238 -13.10 -18.78 -16.19
C LYS A 238 -11.70 -19.07 -16.73
N ALA A 239 -10.83 -18.06 -16.78
CA ALA A 239 -9.46 -18.22 -17.28
C ALA A 239 -8.65 -19.27 -16.46
N VAL A 240 -8.78 -19.27 -15.13
CA VAL A 240 -8.09 -20.27 -14.28
C VAL A 240 -8.73 -21.65 -14.36
N SER A 241 -9.98 -21.75 -14.80
CA SER A 241 -10.67 -23.03 -15.03
C SER A 241 -10.16 -23.70 -16.31
N GLU A 242 -10.02 -22.95 -17.40
CA GLU A 242 -9.57 -23.44 -18.72
C GLU A 242 -8.14 -24.01 -18.68
N SER A 243 -7.26 -23.46 -17.85
CA SER A 243 -5.85 -23.86 -17.76
C SER A 243 -5.61 -25.33 -17.33
N VAL A 244 -6.61 -26.00 -16.74
CA VAL A 244 -6.46 -27.35 -16.16
C VAL A 244 -7.03 -28.44 -17.07
N ASP A 245 -8.03 -28.14 -17.90
CA ASP A 245 -8.67 -29.16 -18.75
C ASP A 245 -7.87 -29.49 -20.03
N ILE A 246 -6.75 -28.79 -20.27
CA ILE A 246 -5.81 -29.10 -21.37
C ILE A 246 -4.92 -30.32 -21.04
N TYR A 247 -4.95 -30.82 -19.79
CA TYR A 247 -4.13 -31.97 -19.36
C TYR A 247 -4.93 -33.21 -18.91
N GLU A 248 -6.24 -33.29 -19.16
CA GLU A 248 -7.01 -34.52 -18.88
C GLU A 248 -6.93 -35.52 -20.05
N PHE A 249 -5.98 -36.45 -19.92
CA PHE A 249 -6.00 -37.86 -20.33
C PHE A 249 -6.61 -38.22 -21.71
N GLU A 250 -5.75 -38.66 -22.64
CA GLU A 250 -6.18 -39.59 -23.70
C GLU A 250 -6.89 -40.79 -23.04
N PRO A 251 -8.15 -41.10 -23.39
CA PRO A 251 -8.77 -42.31 -22.92
C PRO A 251 -8.03 -43.51 -23.55
N PRO A 252 -7.77 -44.59 -22.79
CA PRO A 252 -7.18 -45.79 -23.37
C PRO A 252 -8.08 -46.30 -24.50
N SER A 253 -7.48 -46.43 -25.68
CA SER A 253 -8.15 -46.91 -26.89
C SER A 253 -8.59 -48.36 -26.70
N SER A 254 -9.84 -48.55 -26.27
CA SER A 254 -10.55 -49.81 -26.44
C SER A 254 -11.94 -49.51 -27.00
N VAL A 255 -11.97 -49.01 -28.24
CA VAL A 255 -13.20 -48.94 -29.03
C VAL A 255 -13.41 -50.31 -29.65
N VAL A 256 -14.37 -51.05 -29.10
CA VAL A 256 -14.98 -52.21 -29.76
C VAL A 256 -15.50 -51.75 -31.11
N GLN A 257 -15.00 -52.36 -32.20
CA GLN A 257 -15.46 -52.07 -33.56
C GLN A 257 -16.92 -52.50 -33.70
N THR A 258 -17.84 -51.54 -33.61
CA THR A 258 -19.23 -51.71 -34.05
C THR A 258 -19.28 -51.80 -35.57
N SER A 259 -20.12 -52.72 -36.06
CA SER A 259 -20.31 -52.99 -37.48
C SER A 259 -20.87 -51.77 -38.21
N ARG A 260 -20.50 -51.59 -39.49
CA ARG A 260 -20.99 -50.50 -40.37
C ARG A 260 -22.53 -50.40 -40.42
N GLN A 261 -23.23 -51.51 -40.15
CA GLN A 261 -24.69 -51.55 -40.10
C GLN A 261 -25.28 -51.02 -38.77
N GLU A 262 -24.55 -51.13 -37.65
CA GLU A 262 -25.00 -50.58 -36.35
C GLU A 262 -24.83 -49.05 -36.29
N ALA A 263 -23.84 -48.50 -37.00
CA ALA A 263 -23.60 -47.07 -37.08
C ALA A 263 -24.70 -46.30 -37.85
N GLU A 264 -25.44 -46.97 -38.73
CA GLU A 264 -26.47 -46.34 -39.57
C GLU A 264 -27.81 -46.16 -38.83
N PHE A 265 -28.06 -46.99 -37.80
CA PHE A 265 -29.28 -46.96 -36.98
C PHE A 265 -29.06 -46.47 -35.54
N ALA A 266 -27.81 -46.20 -35.14
CA ALA A 266 -27.53 -45.59 -33.85
C ALA A 266 -28.15 -44.18 -33.76
N PRO A 267 -28.76 -43.79 -32.63
CA PRO A 267 -29.25 -42.43 -32.45
C PRO A 267 -28.11 -41.45 -32.68
N ARG A 268 -28.26 -40.53 -33.65
CA ARG A 268 -27.27 -39.47 -33.84
C ARG A 268 -27.19 -38.70 -32.54
N SER A 269 -26.08 -38.86 -31.82
CA SER A 269 -25.74 -38.00 -30.69
C SER A 269 -25.72 -36.57 -31.21
N SER A 270 -26.78 -35.82 -30.92
CA SER A 270 -26.70 -34.38 -30.94
C SER A 270 -25.66 -34.01 -29.89
N ARG A 271 -24.46 -33.64 -30.35
CA ARG A 271 -23.47 -32.99 -29.51
C ARG A 271 -24.18 -31.79 -28.87
N PRO A 272 -24.38 -31.76 -27.54
CA PRO A 272 -24.98 -30.59 -26.94
C PRO A 272 -24.04 -29.40 -27.18
N PRO A 273 -24.57 -28.18 -27.32
CA PRO A 273 -23.73 -27.00 -27.45
C PRO A 273 -22.79 -26.94 -26.25
N THR A 274 -21.49 -26.93 -26.50
CA THR A 274 -20.43 -26.95 -25.46
C THR A 274 -20.33 -25.64 -24.67
N PHE A 275 -21.29 -24.73 -24.81
CA PHE A 275 -21.41 -23.59 -23.94
C PHE A 275 -21.86 -24.06 -22.54
N SER A 276 -21.04 -23.70 -21.54
CA SER A 276 -21.41 -23.31 -20.17
C SER A 276 -21.42 -24.28 -18.98
N ARG A 277 -21.03 -25.57 -19.08
CA ARG A 277 -20.95 -26.39 -17.85
C ARG A 277 -19.87 -25.89 -16.86
N GLN A 278 -18.80 -25.30 -17.38
CA GLN A 278 -17.73 -24.64 -16.61
C GLN A 278 -18.09 -23.19 -16.23
N ASP A 279 -18.67 -22.41 -17.15
CA ASP A 279 -19.13 -21.03 -16.87
C ASP A 279 -20.14 -20.99 -15.72
N ARG A 280 -21.13 -21.89 -15.77
CA ARG A 280 -22.15 -22.00 -14.72
C ARG A 280 -21.53 -22.38 -13.38
N ARG A 281 -20.46 -23.19 -13.38
CA ARG A 281 -19.77 -23.59 -12.15
C ARG A 281 -19.00 -22.45 -11.51
N ALA A 282 -18.32 -21.61 -12.30
CA ALA A 282 -17.59 -20.45 -11.78
C ALA A 282 -18.54 -19.41 -11.17
N GLU A 283 -19.69 -19.18 -11.80
CA GLU A 283 -20.72 -18.26 -11.29
C GLU A 283 -21.39 -18.81 -10.02
N GLU A 284 -21.82 -20.08 -10.03
CA GLU A 284 -22.40 -20.75 -8.86
C GLU A 284 -21.44 -20.76 -7.66
N GLU A 285 -20.15 -21.01 -7.90
CA GLU A 285 -19.12 -21.01 -6.85
C GLU A 285 -18.92 -19.61 -6.26
N LEU A 286 -18.93 -18.56 -7.09
CA LEU A 286 -18.82 -17.18 -6.63
C LEU A 286 -20.07 -16.72 -5.84
N ASP A 287 -21.27 -17.06 -6.32
CA ASP A 287 -22.52 -16.75 -5.62
C ASP A 287 -22.60 -17.44 -4.27
N LEU A 288 -22.25 -18.73 -4.23
CA LEU A 288 -22.16 -19.47 -2.99
C LEU A 288 -21.19 -18.78 -2.03
N TRP A 289 -20.00 -18.42 -2.48
CA TRP A 289 -19.00 -17.78 -1.63
C TRP A 289 -19.47 -16.45 -1.02
N LEU A 290 -20.14 -15.60 -1.79
CA LEU A 290 -20.59 -14.30 -1.32
C LEU A 290 -21.65 -14.41 -0.21
N GLU A 291 -22.46 -15.47 -0.25
CA GLU A 291 -23.49 -15.77 0.75
C GLU A 291 -22.99 -16.66 1.91
N ASP A 292 -21.90 -17.41 1.70
CA ASP A 292 -21.37 -18.37 2.65
C ASP A 292 -20.96 -17.71 3.99
N PRO A 293 -21.48 -18.14 5.16
CA PRO A 293 -21.05 -17.62 6.46
C PRO A 293 -19.67 -18.13 6.92
N VAL A 294 -18.99 -19.00 6.17
CA VAL A 294 -17.66 -19.52 6.53
C VAL A 294 -16.67 -18.37 6.78
N ASP A 295 -16.08 -18.39 7.98
CA ASP A 295 -15.09 -17.41 8.45
C ASP A 295 -13.77 -18.11 8.82
N THR A 296 -12.73 -17.30 9.02
CA THR A 296 -11.41 -17.75 9.44
C THR A 296 -11.44 -18.17 10.90
N ALA A 297 -10.84 -19.32 11.23
CA ALA A 297 -10.70 -19.73 12.63
C ALA A 297 -9.89 -18.67 13.42
N ARG A 298 -10.24 -18.44 14.68
CA ARG A 298 -9.58 -17.42 15.53
C ARG A 298 -8.85 -18.01 16.73
N ASN A 299 -7.74 -17.38 17.09
CA ASN A 299 -6.99 -17.61 18.31
C ASN A 299 -7.72 -17.03 19.54
N ALA A 300 -7.24 -17.35 20.74
CA ALA A 300 -7.80 -16.83 21.99
C ALA A 300 -7.69 -15.29 22.11
N ASP A 301 -6.74 -14.69 21.38
CA ASP A 301 -6.54 -13.24 21.25
C ASP A 301 -7.33 -12.62 20.07
N PHE A 302 -8.26 -13.37 19.48
CA PHE A 302 -9.09 -12.99 18.34
C PHE A 302 -8.35 -12.79 17.00
N THR A 303 -7.05 -13.08 16.93
CA THR A 303 -6.29 -13.05 15.68
C THR A 303 -6.65 -14.23 14.77
N PRO A 304 -6.56 -14.09 13.44
CA PRO A 304 -6.72 -15.22 12.51
C PRO A 304 -5.72 -16.34 12.80
N LYS A 305 -6.20 -17.60 12.84
CA LYS A 305 -5.37 -18.80 13.05
C LYS A 305 -4.60 -19.23 11.81
N GLU A 306 -5.07 -18.83 10.64
CA GLU A 306 -4.55 -19.24 9.34
C GLU A 306 -4.46 -17.98 8.45
N SER A 307 -3.50 -18.00 7.54
CA SER A 307 -3.39 -17.01 6.47
C SER A 307 -4.48 -17.19 5.42
N ILE A 308 -4.70 -16.17 4.59
CA ILE A 308 -5.67 -16.22 3.49
C ILE A 308 -5.42 -17.40 2.54
N LEU A 309 -4.15 -17.72 2.26
CA LEU A 309 -3.79 -18.82 1.35
C LEU A 309 -4.06 -20.19 2.01
N GLU A 310 -3.79 -20.32 3.30
CA GLU A 310 -4.07 -21.54 4.06
C GLU A 310 -5.59 -21.78 4.19
N PHE A 311 -6.37 -20.72 4.44
CA PHE A 311 -7.84 -20.75 4.44
C PHE A 311 -8.38 -21.32 3.13
N TRP A 312 -7.94 -20.76 1.99
CA TRP A 312 -8.40 -21.22 0.68
C TRP A 312 -7.88 -22.61 0.32
N GLN A 313 -6.67 -22.99 0.76
CA GLN A 313 -6.15 -24.34 0.58
C GLN A 313 -6.96 -25.38 1.37
N ARG A 314 -7.45 -25.03 2.56
CA ARG A 314 -8.31 -25.90 3.36
C ARG A 314 -9.65 -26.13 2.66
N LEU A 315 -10.28 -25.08 2.16
CA LEU A 315 -11.53 -25.18 1.40
C LEU A 315 -11.37 -25.97 0.09
N GLU A 316 -10.23 -25.81 -0.59
CA GLU A 316 -9.89 -26.62 -1.78
C GLU A 316 -9.82 -28.12 -1.44
N LYS A 317 -9.20 -28.47 -0.30
CA LYS A 317 -9.09 -29.88 0.17
C LYS A 317 -10.42 -30.48 0.61
N GLN A 318 -11.35 -29.65 1.11
CA GLN A 318 -12.70 -30.08 1.48
C GLN A 318 -13.57 -30.35 0.24
N GLY A 319 -13.20 -29.78 -0.91
CA GLY A 319 -13.90 -29.97 -2.19
C GLY A 319 -15.04 -28.99 -2.42
N ASP A 320 -15.26 -28.06 -1.50
CA ASP A 320 -16.35 -27.06 -1.55
C ASP A 320 -16.10 -26.01 -2.65
N TYR A 321 -14.82 -25.69 -2.91
CA TYR A 321 -14.40 -24.67 -3.87
C TYR A 321 -13.24 -25.20 -4.75
N ARG A 322 -13.35 -25.07 -6.08
CA ARG A 322 -12.34 -25.59 -7.03
C ARG A 322 -11.67 -24.48 -7.83
N ASN A 323 -12.40 -23.42 -8.17
CA ASN A 323 -11.92 -22.37 -9.05
C ASN A 323 -11.44 -21.15 -8.26
N ILE A 324 -12.12 -20.79 -7.17
CA ILE A 324 -11.76 -19.64 -6.34
C ILE A 324 -10.35 -19.79 -5.74
N PRO A 325 -9.94 -20.93 -5.15
CA PRO A 325 -8.59 -21.09 -4.62
C PRO A 325 -7.48 -20.81 -5.65
N LYS A 326 -7.72 -21.13 -6.94
CA LYS A 326 -6.78 -20.82 -8.02
C LYS A 326 -6.70 -19.32 -8.31
N ALA A 327 -7.86 -18.66 -8.42
CA ALA A 327 -7.92 -17.21 -8.62
C ALA A 327 -7.28 -16.44 -7.45
N VAL A 328 -7.47 -16.91 -6.22
CA VAL A 328 -6.83 -16.37 -5.01
C VAL A 328 -5.31 -16.39 -5.15
N ARG A 329 -4.71 -17.51 -5.57
CA ARG A 329 -3.24 -17.59 -5.75
C ARG A 329 -2.72 -16.55 -6.73
N VAL A 330 -3.46 -16.30 -7.83
CA VAL A 330 -3.10 -15.29 -8.83
C VAL A 330 -3.25 -13.88 -8.25
N LEU A 331 -4.40 -13.58 -7.63
CA LEU A 331 -4.70 -12.25 -7.12
C LEU A 331 -3.77 -11.86 -5.97
N PHE A 332 -3.55 -12.74 -5.00
CA PHE A 332 -2.75 -12.44 -3.81
C PHE A 332 -1.23 -12.47 -4.07
N ALA A 333 -0.80 -12.92 -5.27
CA ALA A 333 0.56 -12.69 -5.74
C ALA A 333 0.80 -11.23 -6.15
N ILE A 334 -0.25 -10.45 -6.41
CA ILE A 334 -0.15 -9.03 -6.78
C ILE A 334 -0.07 -8.19 -5.50
N PRO A 335 1.06 -7.50 -5.23
CA PRO A 335 1.18 -6.70 -4.02
C PRO A 335 0.38 -5.39 -4.12
N VAL A 336 -0.18 -4.96 -2.99
CA VAL A 336 -0.88 -3.66 -2.87
C VAL A 336 0.12 -2.51 -2.70
N CYS A 337 1.14 -2.66 -1.83
CA CYS A 337 2.18 -1.64 -1.58
C CYS A 337 3.60 -2.19 -1.31
N GLN A 338 4.18 -3.07 -2.15
CA GLN A 338 5.53 -3.60 -1.86
C GLN A 338 6.71 -2.66 -2.16
N ASN A 339 6.53 -1.62 -2.99
CA ASN A 339 7.67 -0.85 -3.48
C ASN A 339 8.18 0.19 -2.47
N GLU A 340 7.36 0.70 -1.54
CA GLU A 340 7.77 1.80 -0.66
C GLU A 340 8.80 1.35 0.41
N ARG A 341 8.86 0.06 0.76
CA ARG A 341 9.86 -0.49 1.70
C ARG A 341 11.27 -0.47 1.10
N ASP A 342 11.47 -1.11 -0.04
CA ASP A 342 12.77 -1.21 -0.71
C ASP A 342 13.32 0.15 -1.11
N PHE A 343 12.46 1.05 -1.61
CA PHE A 343 12.84 2.44 -1.90
C PHE A 343 13.10 3.26 -0.63
N GLY A 344 12.45 2.94 0.49
CA GLY A 344 12.68 3.58 1.79
C GLY A 344 14.03 3.19 2.41
N LEU A 345 14.40 1.91 2.32
CA LEU A 345 15.68 1.37 2.80
C LEU A 345 16.85 1.80 1.92
N SER A 346 16.65 1.88 0.60
CA SER A 346 17.65 2.40 -0.34
C SER A 346 17.67 3.93 -0.41
N GLY A 347 16.68 4.63 0.14
CA GLY A 347 16.59 6.10 0.11
C GLY A 347 17.89 6.82 0.53
N PRO A 348 18.51 6.46 1.67
CA PRO A 348 19.83 6.99 2.06
C PRO A 348 20.97 6.64 1.08
N MET A 349 20.90 5.48 0.43
CA MET A 349 21.87 5.04 -0.60
C MET A 349 21.70 5.82 -1.93
N VAL A 350 20.53 6.41 -2.16
CA VAL A 350 20.17 7.14 -3.38
C VAL A 350 20.26 8.66 -3.22
N THR A 351 20.04 9.21 -2.02
CA THR A 351 19.79 10.66 -1.83
C THR A 351 20.83 11.44 -1.05
N THR A 352 21.77 10.79 -0.36
CA THR A 352 22.83 11.52 0.36
C THR A 352 24.04 11.73 -0.55
N SER A 353 24.50 12.98 -0.72
CA SER A 353 25.66 13.38 -1.56
C SER A 353 27.01 12.72 -1.22
N ARG A 354 27.02 11.74 -0.31
CA ARG A 354 28.20 11.06 0.22
C ARG A 354 28.17 9.53 0.03
N THR A 355 27.06 8.95 -0.44
CA THR A 355 26.84 7.49 -0.50
C THR A 355 26.12 7.02 -1.78
N THR A 356 26.10 7.82 -2.84
CA THR A 356 25.49 7.42 -4.12
C THR A 356 26.18 6.18 -4.68
N LEU A 357 25.53 5.03 -4.53
CA LEU A 357 25.91 3.79 -5.20
C LEU A 357 25.45 3.84 -6.65
N ALA A 358 26.23 3.23 -7.55
CA ALA A 358 25.83 3.06 -8.93
C ALA A 358 24.54 2.22 -9.03
N GLU A 359 23.72 2.49 -10.04
CA GLU A 359 22.39 1.88 -10.26
C GLU A 359 22.41 0.34 -10.16
N HIS A 360 23.37 -0.31 -10.82
CA HIS A 360 23.53 -1.76 -10.78
C HIS A 360 23.83 -2.33 -9.37
N ASN A 361 24.47 -1.55 -8.50
CA ASN A 361 24.73 -1.96 -7.11
C ASN A 361 23.48 -1.81 -6.24
N LEU A 362 22.63 -0.82 -6.52
CA LEU A 362 21.35 -0.65 -5.83
C LEU A 362 20.40 -1.82 -6.14
N ASP A 363 20.36 -2.27 -7.40
CA ASP A 363 19.56 -3.41 -7.82
C ASP A 363 20.02 -4.71 -7.16
N MET A 364 21.33 -4.96 -7.14
CA MET A 364 21.91 -6.14 -6.46
C MET A 364 21.66 -6.11 -4.95
N CYS A 365 21.87 -4.97 -4.29
CA CYS A 365 21.59 -4.82 -2.86
C CYS A 365 20.10 -5.04 -2.53
N SER A 366 19.19 -4.51 -3.35
CA SER A 366 17.74 -4.70 -3.19
C SER A 366 17.36 -6.17 -3.38
N PHE A 367 17.94 -6.82 -4.39
CA PHE A 367 17.74 -8.25 -4.65
C PHE A 367 18.20 -9.13 -3.49
N PHE A 368 19.43 -8.94 -2.99
CA PHE A 368 19.94 -9.71 -1.85
C PHE A 368 19.17 -9.44 -0.55
N ASN A 369 18.76 -8.19 -0.31
CA ASN A 369 17.96 -7.86 0.88
C ASN A 369 16.59 -8.54 0.87
N ARG A 370 15.99 -8.77 -0.31
CA ARG A 370 14.74 -9.54 -0.45
C ARG A 370 14.92 -11.06 -0.39
N ARG A 371 16.16 -11.54 -0.47
CA ARG A 371 16.56 -12.95 -0.53
C ARG A 371 17.56 -13.25 0.58
N SER A 372 17.16 -13.06 1.83
CA SER A 372 18.01 -13.39 2.98
C SER A 372 18.35 -14.89 3.08
N ASP A 373 17.60 -15.73 2.37
CA ASP A 373 17.87 -17.15 2.14
C ASP A 373 19.11 -17.40 1.25
N PHE A 374 19.44 -16.46 0.36
CA PHE A 374 20.63 -16.54 -0.50
C PHE A 374 21.90 -16.01 0.17
N VAL A 375 21.79 -14.92 0.94
CA VAL A 375 22.91 -14.28 1.64
C VAL A 375 22.43 -13.67 2.94
N ASP A 376 22.94 -14.16 4.07
CA ASP A 376 22.75 -13.52 5.38
C ASP A 376 23.74 -12.35 5.52
N LEU A 377 23.27 -11.14 5.24
CA LEU A 377 24.09 -9.92 5.33
C LEU A 377 24.63 -9.65 6.75
N LEU A 378 24.05 -10.26 7.79
CA LEU A 378 24.54 -10.15 9.17
C LEU A 378 25.81 -10.98 9.42
N GLN A 379 26.17 -11.87 8.49
CA GLN A 379 27.39 -12.69 8.54
C GLN A 379 28.55 -12.07 7.74
N CYS A 380 28.36 -10.94 7.08
CA CYS A 380 29.42 -10.24 6.37
C CYS A 380 30.37 -9.56 7.36
N GLU A 381 31.66 -9.87 7.28
CA GLU A 381 32.68 -9.21 8.11
C GLU A 381 32.76 -7.70 7.83
N GLU A 382 32.89 -6.90 8.90
CA GLU A 382 33.04 -5.44 8.79
C GLU A 382 34.35 -5.10 8.07
N ILE A 383 34.26 -4.34 6.97
CA ILE A 383 35.46 -3.92 6.23
C ILE A 383 36.28 -2.97 7.12
N PRO A 384 37.55 -3.29 7.42
CA PRO A 384 38.39 -2.44 8.27
C PRO A 384 38.54 -1.03 7.71
N LYS A 385 38.42 -0.03 8.59
CA LYS A 385 38.55 1.40 8.23
C LYS A 385 39.88 1.66 7.53
N GLY A 386 39.82 2.15 6.29
CA GLY A 386 40.99 2.51 5.46
C GLY A 386 41.27 1.56 4.29
N GLN A 387 40.56 0.42 4.18
CA GLN A 387 40.75 -0.55 3.08
C GLN A 387 39.65 -0.50 2.00
N HIS A 388 38.75 0.49 2.04
CA HIS A 388 37.63 0.62 1.09
C HIS A 388 38.08 0.74 -0.39
N HIS A 389 39.32 1.13 -0.66
CA HIS A 389 39.85 1.30 -2.02
C HIS A 389 40.60 0.07 -2.55
N THR A 390 40.99 -0.86 -1.67
CA THR A 390 41.76 -2.07 -2.01
C THR A 390 40.91 -3.33 -2.03
N CYS A 391 39.77 -3.35 -1.32
CA CYS A 391 38.84 -4.48 -1.35
C CYS A 391 37.80 -4.33 -2.47
N ILE A 392 38.24 -4.38 -3.74
CA ILE A 392 37.35 -4.78 -4.84
C ILE A 392 37.23 -6.30 -4.77
N HIS A 393 36.50 -6.82 -3.78
CA HIS A 393 36.02 -8.18 -3.83
C HIS A 393 34.79 -8.19 -4.73
N LEU A 394 35.01 -8.33 -6.04
CA LEU A 394 34.02 -8.96 -6.89
C LEU A 394 33.89 -10.41 -6.37
N PRO A 395 32.72 -10.87 -5.90
CA PRO A 395 32.55 -12.25 -5.51
C PRO A 395 32.41 -13.10 -6.78
N ALA A 396 33.52 -13.30 -7.50
CA ALA A 396 33.61 -14.24 -8.60
C ALA A 396 33.44 -15.70 -8.12
N SER A 397 33.52 -15.94 -6.80
CA SER A 397 33.42 -17.26 -6.18
C SER A 397 32.00 -17.68 -5.75
N TYR A 398 31.00 -16.80 -5.82
CA TYR A 398 29.60 -17.15 -5.49
C TYR A 398 28.75 -17.48 -6.72
N PHE A 399 29.26 -17.29 -7.94
CA PHE A 399 28.60 -17.74 -9.15
C PHE A 399 29.09 -19.15 -9.52
N PRO A 400 28.23 -20.19 -9.52
CA PRO A 400 28.59 -21.44 -10.17
C PRO A 400 28.90 -21.14 -11.65
N SER A 401 30.03 -21.65 -12.12
CA SER A 401 30.57 -21.48 -13.48
C SER A 401 29.47 -21.58 -14.56
N PRO A 402 29.53 -20.79 -15.64
CA PRO A 402 28.52 -20.80 -16.70
C PRO A 402 28.61 -22.08 -17.52
N LYS A 403 27.96 -23.14 -17.05
CA LYS A 403 27.69 -24.34 -17.86
C LYS A 403 26.27 -24.25 -18.39
N LYS A 404 26.18 -23.83 -19.65
CA LYS A 404 25.06 -23.99 -20.60
C LYS A 404 23.76 -23.28 -20.23
N TRP A 405 23.71 -21.98 -20.50
CA TRP A 405 22.47 -21.31 -20.88
C TRP A 405 22.15 -21.68 -22.33
N THR A 406 21.58 -22.87 -22.54
CA THR A 406 20.92 -23.21 -23.81
C THR A 406 19.48 -22.73 -23.73
N THR A 407 19.17 -21.69 -24.52
CA THR A 407 17.89 -21.40 -25.17
C THR A 407 16.76 -22.39 -24.89
N SER A 408 15.85 -22.06 -23.97
CA SER A 408 14.49 -22.61 -23.92
C SER A 408 13.59 -21.81 -22.97
N TRP A 409 13.52 -20.47 -23.12
CA TRP A 409 12.43 -19.68 -22.54
C TRP A 409 12.04 -18.59 -23.54
N MET A 410 11.55 -19.03 -24.69
CA MET A 410 10.58 -18.34 -25.52
C MET A 410 9.62 -19.41 -26.03
N ARG A 411 8.59 -19.70 -25.23
CA ARG A 411 7.25 -20.07 -25.66
C ARG A 411 6.30 -19.89 -24.48
#